data_AF-A0A5D6WA39-F1
#
_entry.id   AF-A0A5D6WA39-F1
#
_cell.length_a   1.000
_cell.length_b   1.000
_cell.length_c   1.000
_cell.angle_alpha   90.00
_cell.angle_beta   90.00
_cell.angle_gamma   90.00
#
_symmetry.space_group_name_H-M   'P 1'
#
loop_
_entity.id
_entity.type
_entity.pdbx_description
1 polymer ?
#
loop_
_entity_poly.entity_id
_entity_poly.type
_entity_poly.pdbx_seq_one_letter_code
_entity_poly.pdbx_strand_id
1 'polypeptide(L)'
;MKKFKFQLETLLKVTRMKKEDAEVAFAEASRKVEEAREALEGLLKEMQQGQRDYEALSIEGTKVTVGRLMTFNSFFAWKREQIEMQQGIVLQMRNEKQKKLKELMDVMSYLKSIEQLKEKRLQEYKEEAMQEEQKMLDEIGLQLTMRRKAGEAL
;
A
#
# COMPACT_ATOMS: atom_id res chain seq x y z
N MET A 1 -10.33 33.50 22.13
CA MET A 1 -10.85 32.18 21.71
C MET A 1 -9.91 31.07 22.14
N LYS A 2 -10.44 29.92 22.56
CA LYS A 2 -9.62 28.72 22.86
C LYS A 2 -9.10 28.13 21.54
N LYS A 3 -7.85 27.64 21.50
CA LYS A 3 -7.29 27.00 20.30
C LYS A 3 -8.05 25.71 19.94
N PHE A 4 -8.22 25.43 18.64
CA PHE A 4 -8.78 24.16 18.17
C PHE A 4 -7.94 22.98 18.65
N LYS A 5 -8.60 21.96 19.21
CA LYS A 5 -7.99 20.70 19.63
C LYS A 5 -8.80 19.54 19.10
N PHE A 6 -8.22 18.77 18.19
CA PHE A 6 -8.85 17.56 17.68
C PHE A 6 -8.71 16.42 18.71
N GLN A 7 -9.83 15.85 19.14
CA GLN A 7 -9.84 14.82 20.19
C GLN A 7 -9.15 13.52 19.76
N LEU A 8 -9.13 13.22 18.45
CA LEU A 8 -8.55 12.00 17.90
C LEU A 8 -7.15 12.22 17.30
N GLU A 9 -6.42 13.25 17.73
CA GLU A 9 -5.08 13.54 17.19
C GLU A 9 -4.09 12.38 17.42
N THR A 10 -4.12 11.75 18.60
CA THR A 10 -3.29 10.57 18.89
C THR A 10 -3.65 9.39 17.99
N LEU A 11 -4.95 9.15 17.78
CA LEU A 11 -5.43 8.10 16.89
C LEU A 11 -4.99 8.37 15.44
N LEU A 12 -5.12 9.61 14.96
CA LEU A 12 -4.64 10.01 13.64
C LEU A 12 -3.14 9.74 13.46
N LYS A 13 -2.33 10.09 14.47
CA LYS A 13 -0.89 9.82 14.45
C LYS A 13 -0.59 8.32 14.39
N VAL A 14 -1.23 7.51 15.23
CA VAL A 14 -1.04 6.05 15.25
C VAL A 14 -1.48 5.43 13.92
N THR A 15 -2.60 5.87 13.34
CA THR A 15 -3.08 5.36 12.05
C THR A 15 -2.12 5.70 10.91
N ARG A 16 -1.45 6.86 10.95
CA ARG A 16 -0.39 7.20 9.98
C ARG A 16 0.81 6.26 10.09
N MET A 17 1.26 5.97 11.30
CA MET A 17 2.34 4.99 11.51
C MET A 17 1.94 3.60 11.00
N LYS A 18 0.72 3.15 11.29
CA LYS A 18 0.18 1.88 10.76
C LYS A 18 0.13 1.85 9.23
N LYS A 19 -0.12 3.01 8.59
CA LYS A 19 -0.10 3.12 7.13
C LYS A 19 1.33 2.90 6.61
N GLU A 20 2.32 3.55 7.22
CA GLU A 20 3.73 3.38 6.87
C GLU A 20 4.17 1.92 7.03
N ASP A 21 3.81 1.28 8.16
CA ASP A 21 4.11 -0.14 8.40
C ASP A 21 3.47 -1.05 7.32
N ALA A 22 2.22 -0.78 6.94
CA ALA A 22 1.51 -1.53 5.90
C ALA A 22 2.11 -1.31 4.50
N GLU A 23 2.59 -0.09 4.19
CA GLU A 23 3.30 0.22 2.95
C GLU A 23 4.61 -0.57 2.85
N VAL A 24 5.39 -0.62 3.95
CA VAL A 24 6.62 -1.41 4.02
C VAL A 24 6.32 -2.90 3.83
N ALA A 25 5.33 -3.45 4.54
CA ALA A 25 4.94 -4.85 4.41
C ALA A 25 4.50 -5.21 2.98
N PHE A 26 3.76 -4.32 2.31
CA PHE A 26 3.35 -4.51 0.93
C PHE A 26 4.55 -4.45 -0.04
N ALA A 27 5.50 -3.54 0.19
CA ALA A 27 6.72 -3.44 -0.61
C ALA A 27 7.61 -4.69 -0.46
N GLU A 28 7.75 -5.22 0.75
CA GLU A 28 8.45 -6.48 1.00
C GLU A 28 7.77 -7.67 0.31
N ALA A 29 6.45 -7.81 0.43
CA ALA A 29 5.72 -8.86 -0.26
C ALA A 29 5.85 -8.73 -1.79
N SER A 30 5.89 -7.50 -2.30
CA SER A 30 6.13 -7.24 -3.73
C SER A 30 7.52 -7.68 -4.19
N ARG A 31 8.56 -7.39 -3.40
CA ARG A 31 9.93 -7.87 -3.68
C ARG A 31 10.01 -9.39 -3.74
N LYS A 32 9.42 -10.07 -2.75
CA LYS A 32 9.36 -11.55 -2.71
C LYS A 32 8.68 -12.16 -3.94
N VAL A 33 7.65 -11.50 -4.48
CA VAL A 33 6.99 -11.95 -5.72
C VAL A 33 7.93 -11.85 -6.91
N GLU A 34 8.69 -10.76 -7.03
CA GLU A 34 9.63 -10.60 -8.14
C GLU A 34 10.83 -11.55 -8.01
N GLU A 35 11.42 -11.70 -6.82
CA GLU A 35 12.47 -12.68 -6.56
C GLU A 35 12.03 -14.11 -6.92
N ALA A 36 10.81 -14.50 -6.54
CA ALA A 36 10.26 -15.80 -6.88
C ALA A 36 10.03 -15.97 -8.40
N ARG A 37 9.68 -14.90 -9.12
CA ARG A 37 9.52 -14.91 -10.58
C ARG A 37 10.86 -15.00 -11.29
N GLU A 38 11.88 -14.27 -10.83
CA GLU A 38 13.24 -14.34 -11.37
C GLU A 38 13.81 -15.75 -11.22
N ALA A 39 13.60 -16.38 -10.06
CA ALA A 39 13.97 -17.78 -9.84
C ALA A 39 13.25 -18.73 -10.83
N LEU A 40 11.95 -18.53 -11.05
CA LEU A 40 11.19 -19.32 -12.04
C LEU A 40 11.73 -19.11 -13.47
N GLU A 41 12.04 -17.86 -13.83
CA GLU A 41 12.61 -17.53 -15.13
C GLU A 41 13.98 -18.20 -15.33
N GLY A 42 14.82 -18.24 -14.29
CA GLY A 42 16.08 -18.98 -14.30
C GLY A 42 15.87 -20.47 -14.59
N LEU A 43 14.93 -21.11 -13.90
CA LEU A 43 14.60 -22.52 -14.13
C LEU A 43 14.11 -22.79 -15.56
N LEU A 44 13.28 -21.89 -16.12
CA LEU A 44 12.77 -22.00 -17.49
C LEU A 44 13.88 -21.80 -18.52
N LYS A 45 14.81 -20.86 -18.30
CA LYS A 45 15.98 -20.66 -19.16
C LYS A 45 16.87 -21.89 -19.18
N GLU A 46 17.15 -22.48 -18.02
CA GLU A 46 17.92 -23.73 -17.92
C GLU A 46 17.21 -24.90 -18.61
N MET A 47 15.89 -25.01 -18.49
CA MET A 47 15.10 -26.02 -19.20
C MET A 47 15.22 -25.85 -20.72
N GLN A 48 15.09 -24.61 -21.20
CA GLN A 48 15.23 -24.30 -22.63
C GLN A 48 16.65 -24.59 -23.14
N GLN A 49 17.68 -24.27 -22.35
CA GLN A 49 19.05 -24.60 -22.71
C GLN A 49 19.26 -26.11 -22.80
N GLY A 50 18.78 -26.88 -21.82
CA GLY A 50 18.85 -28.33 -21.84
C GLY A 50 18.14 -28.96 -23.05
N GLN A 51 17.01 -28.36 -23.49
CA GLN A 51 16.33 -28.78 -24.73
C GLN A 51 17.18 -28.52 -25.97
N ARG A 52 17.81 -27.35 -26.08
CA ARG A 52 18.73 -27.05 -27.20
C ARG A 52 19.93 -27.98 -27.22
N ASP A 53 20.50 -28.27 -26.05
CA ASP A 53 21.63 -29.20 -25.93
C ASP A 53 21.22 -30.63 -26.35
N TYR A 54 20.01 -31.05 -25.99
CA TYR A 54 19.44 -32.33 -26.41
C TYR A 54 19.18 -32.37 -27.93
N GLU A 55 18.59 -31.32 -28.50
CA GLU A 55 18.35 -31.20 -29.94
C GLU A 55 19.67 -31.23 -30.72
N ALA A 56 20.70 -30.52 -30.27
CA ALA A 56 22.02 -30.52 -30.89
C ALA A 56 22.67 -31.91 -30.95
N LEU A 57 22.42 -32.76 -29.95
CA LEU A 57 22.86 -34.16 -29.94
C LEU A 57 22.07 -35.04 -30.90
N SER A 58 20.85 -34.63 -31.25
CA SER A 58 19.95 -35.33 -32.17
C SER A 58 20.13 -34.92 -33.64
N ILE A 59 20.96 -33.92 -33.93
CA ILE A 59 21.30 -33.51 -35.31
C ILE A 59 22.28 -34.54 -35.92
N GLU A 60 22.05 -34.81 -37.20
CA GLU A 60 22.48 -35.96 -38.00
C GLU A 60 23.97 -36.39 -37.85
N GLY A 61 24.20 -37.69 -37.64
CA GLY A 61 25.52 -38.33 -37.70
C GLY A 61 26.14 -38.78 -36.37
N THR A 62 25.59 -38.37 -35.23
CA THR A 62 26.15 -38.69 -33.91
C THR A 62 25.50 -39.95 -33.30
N LYS A 63 26.29 -41.01 -33.04
CA LYS A 63 25.81 -42.18 -32.27
C LYS A 63 25.62 -41.78 -30.81
N VAL A 64 24.38 -41.50 -30.41
CA VAL A 64 24.04 -41.21 -29.01
C VAL A 64 23.83 -42.53 -28.24
N THR A 65 24.44 -42.64 -27.06
CA THR A 65 24.26 -43.81 -26.20
C THR A 65 22.94 -43.74 -25.44
N VAL A 66 22.31 -44.89 -25.20
CA VAL A 66 21.08 -45.00 -24.40
C VAL A 66 21.25 -44.36 -23.01
N GLY A 67 22.43 -44.53 -22.38
CA GLY A 67 22.73 -43.91 -21.08
C GLY A 67 22.71 -42.38 -21.12
N ARG A 68 23.14 -41.75 -22.23
CA ARG A 68 23.07 -40.31 -22.40
C ARG A 68 21.63 -39.82 -22.52
N LEU A 69 20.78 -40.54 -23.27
CA LEU A 69 19.35 -40.23 -23.39
C LEU A 69 18.62 -40.34 -22.03
N MET A 70 18.92 -41.39 -21.25
CA MET A 70 18.37 -41.56 -19.91
C MET A 70 18.75 -40.40 -18.98
N THR A 71 19.99 -39.91 -19.08
CA THR A 71 20.46 -38.77 -18.27
C THR A 71 19.66 -37.50 -18.57
N PHE A 72 19.40 -37.20 -19.84
CA PHE A 72 18.56 -36.06 -20.23
C PHE A 72 17.11 -36.24 -19.78
N ASN A 73 16.56 -37.44 -19.89
CA ASN A 73 15.20 -37.72 -19.43
C ASN A 73 15.05 -37.44 -17.92
N SER A 74 15.98 -37.95 -17.09
CA SER A 74 15.98 -37.69 -15.65
C SER A 74 16.17 -36.21 -15.34
N PHE A 75 17.07 -35.52 -16.05
CA PHE A 75 17.25 -34.07 -15.92
C PHE A 75 15.96 -33.30 -16.21
N PHE A 76 15.27 -33.59 -17.32
CA PHE A 76 14.02 -32.91 -17.68
C PHE A 76 12.88 -33.20 -16.70
N ALA A 77 12.79 -34.44 -16.21
CA ALA A 77 11.79 -34.80 -15.20
C ALA A 77 12.02 -34.01 -13.90
N TRP A 78 13.25 -34.00 -13.40
CA TRP A 78 13.62 -33.24 -12.22
C TRP A 78 13.41 -31.73 -12.41
N LYS A 79 13.82 -31.17 -13.56
CA LYS A 79 13.67 -29.73 -13.83
C LYS A 79 12.21 -29.32 -13.92
N ARG A 80 11.33 -30.18 -14.46
CA ARG A 80 9.89 -29.95 -14.50
C ARG A 80 9.29 -29.89 -13.09
N GLU A 81 9.68 -30.80 -12.22
CA GLU A 81 9.25 -30.79 -10.81
C GLU A 81 9.69 -29.50 -10.10
N GLN A 82 10.95 -29.06 -10.31
CA GLN A 82 11.43 -27.79 -9.77
C GLN A 82 10.62 -26.59 -10.27
N ILE A 83 10.29 -26.55 -11.56
CA ILE A 83 9.47 -25.50 -12.16
C ILE A 83 8.07 -25.49 -11.54
N GLU A 84 7.45 -26.65 -11.38
CA GLU A 84 6.11 -26.78 -10.80
C GLU A 84 6.09 -26.31 -9.33
N MET A 85 7.07 -26.72 -8.53
CA MET A 85 7.23 -26.24 -7.16
C MET A 85 7.41 -24.72 -7.10
N GLN A 86 8.27 -24.17 -7.97
CA GLN A 86 8.53 -22.73 -8.01
C GLN A 86 7.29 -21.93 -8.48
N GLN A 87 6.50 -22.47 -9.41
CA GLN A 87 5.21 -21.88 -9.78
C GLN A 87 4.25 -21.82 -8.59
N GLY A 88 4.22 -22.87 -7.77
CA GLY A 88 3.47 -22.89 -6.50
C GLY A 88 3.94 -21.80 -5.54
N ILE A 89 5.24 -21.62 -5.38
CA ILE A 89 5.83 -20.55 -4.54
C ILE A 89 5.43 -19.16 -5.07
N VAL A 90 5.54 -18.93 -6.38
CA VAL A 90 5.12 -17.65 -7.00
C VAL A 90 3.63 -17.37 -6.72
N LEU A 91 2.78 -18.39 -6.83
CA LEU A 91 1.35 -18.24 -6.53
C LEU A 91 1.12 -17.90 -5.05
N GLN A 92 1.81 -18.57 -4.13
CA GLN A 92 1.73 -18.28 -2.70
C GLN A 92 2.16 -16.84 -2.38
N MET A 93 3.30 -16.39 -2.95
CA MET A 93 3.79 -15.03 -2.73
C MET A 93 2.84 -13.98 -3.32
N ARG A 94 2.21 -14.26 -4.47
CA ARG A 94 1.18 -13.37 -5.05
C ARG A 94 -0.03 -13.25 -4.14
N ASN A 95 -0.49 -14.36 -3.57
CA ASN A 95 -1.59 -14.35 -2.61
C ASN A 95 -1.25 -13.55 -1.36
N GLU A 96 -0.02 -13.68 -0.85
CA GLU A 96 0.43 -12.90 0.30
C GLU A 96 0.51 -11.41 -0.01
N LYS A 97 1.08 -11.03 -1.16
CA LYS A 97 1.07 -9.64 -1.65
C LYS A 97 -0.35 -9.09 -1.72
N GLN A 98 -1.31 -9.87 -2.20
CA GLN A 98 -2.71 -9.44 -2.29
C GLN A 98 -3.34 -9.20 -0.91
N LYS A 99 -3.01 -10.03 0.09
CA LYS A 99 -3.45 -9.80 1.47
C LYS A 99 -2.86 -8.49 2.02
N LYS A 100 -1.57 -8.26 1.82
CA LYS A 100 -0.90 -7.02 2.25
C LYS A 100 -1.44 -5.77 1.55
N LEU A 101 -1.81 -5.88 0.28
CA LEU A 101 -2.50 -4.80 -0.43
C LEU A 101 -3.85 -4.49 0.22
N LYS A 102 -4.64 -5.51 0.58
CA LYS A 102 -5.92 -5.31 1.24
C LYS A 102 -5.75 -4.65 2.62
N GLU A 103 -4.80 -5.12 3.42
CA GLU A 103 -4.47 -4.51 4.72
C GLU A 103 -4.10 -3.02 4.56
N LEU A 104 -3.28 -2.68 3.57
CA LEU A 104 -2.91 -1.30 3.27
C LEU A 104 -4.15 -0.46 2.87
N MET A 105 -5.01 -0.98 2.00
CA MET A 105 -6.23 -0.30 1.59
C MET A 105 -7.18 -0.02 2.76
N ASP A 106 -7.33 -0.99 3.68
CA ASP A 106 -8.17 -0.84 4.86
C ASP A 106 -7.64 0.27 5.79
N VAL A 107 -6.32 0.31 6.03
CA VAL A 107 -5.69 1.36 6.83
C VAL A 107 -5.81 2.73 6.16
N MET A 108 -5.62 2.81 4.84
CA MET A 108 -5.77 4.07 4.09
C MET A 108 -7.21 4.60 4.14
N SER A 109 -8.20 3.72 3.99
CA SER A 109 -9.62 4.08 4.07
C SER A 109 -9.97 4.61 5.47
N TYR A 110 -9.47 3.94 6.52
CA TYR A 110 -9.67 4.37 7.90
C TYR A 110 -8.99 5.71 8.19
N LEU A 111 -7.75 5.90 7.71
CA LEU A 111 -7.03 7.16 7.84
C LEU A 111 -7.81 8.32 7.20
N LYS A 112 -8.25 8.14 5.96
CA LYS A 112 -9.05 9.12 5.23
C LYS A 112 -10.31 9.51 6.00
N SER A 113 -10.98 8.55 6.62
CA SER A 113 -12.18 8.80 7.43
C SER A 113 -11.89 9.68 8.65
N ILE A 114 -10.76 9.46 9.33
CA ILE A 114 -10.35 10.29 10.48
C ILE A 114 -9.97 11.70 10.03
N GLU A 115 -9.28 11.83 8.88
CA GLU A 115 -8.88 13.13 8.33
C GLU A 115 -10.09 13.98 7.93
N GLN A 116 -11.08 13.37 7.26
CA GLN A 116 -12.36 14.03 6.96
C GLN A 116 -13.10 14.47 8.21
N LEU A 117 -13.09 13.65 9.27
CA LEU A 117 -13.68 14.04 10.55
C LEU A 117 -12.95 15.24 11.17
N LYS A 118 -11.61 15.27 11.12
CA LYS A 118 -10.82 16.40 11.61
C LYS A 118 -11.13 17.68 10.84
N GLU A 119 -11.24 17.61 9.52
CA GLU A 119 -11.58 18.74 8.67
C GLU A 119 -12.97 19.29 9.00
N LYS A 120 -13.98 18.41 9.14
CA LYS A 120 -15.33 18.81 9.53
C LYS A 120 -15.34 19.51 10.90
N ARG A 121 -14.65 18.95 11.90
CA ARG A 121 -14.55 19.55 13.24
C ARG A 121 -13.83 20.90 13.23
N LEU A 122 -12.83 21.05 12.37
CA LEU A 122 -12.13 22.32 12.21
C LEU A 122 -13.04 23.38 11.58
N GLN A 123 -13.89 22.99 10.63
CA GLN A 123 -14.87 23.87 10.01
C GLN A 123 -15.93 24.32 11.03
N GLU A 124 -16.51 23.40 11.79
CA GLU A 124 -17.46 23.70 12.89
C GLU A 124 -16.85 24.71 13.88
N TYR A 125 -15.60 24.49 14.31
CA TYR A 125 -14.90 25.40 15.22
C TYR A 125 -14.71 26.81 14.65
N LYS A 126 -14.41 26.92 13.34
CA LYS A 126 -14.25 28.24 12.69
C LYS A 126 -15.59 28.98 12.60
N GLU A 127 -16.66 28.27 12.32
CA GLU A 127 -18.01 28.84 12.25
C GLU A 127 -18.47 29.34 13.63
N GLU A 128 -18.24 28.55 14.69
CA GLU A 128 -18.53 28.97 16.07
C GLU A 128 -17.71 30.20 16.48
N ALA A 129 -16.40 30.21 16.18
CA ALA A 129 -15.51 31.33 16.44
C ALA A 129 -15.98 32.62 15.74
N MET A 130 -16.39 32.52 14.47
CA MET A 130 -16.90 33.64 13.69
C MET A 130 -18.24 34.15 14.25
N GLN A 131 -19.12 33.26 14.68
CA GLN A 131 -20.38 33.64 15.32
C GLN A 131 -20.16 34.33 16.68
N GLU A 132 -19.22 33.87 17.49
CA GLU A 132 -18.84 34.54 18.74
C GLU A 132 -18.27 35.93 18.49
N GLU A 133 -17.39 36.08 17.48
CA GLU A 133 -16.82 37.37 17.10
C GLU A 133 -17.89 38.36 16.61
N GLN A 134 -18.81 37.91 15.76
CA GLN A 134 -19.94 38.74 15.30
C GLN A 134 -20.81 39.21 16.48
N LYS A 135 -21.16 38.32 17.41
CA LYS A 135 -21.94 38.71 18.61
C LYS A 135 -21.22 39.77 19.43
N MET A 136 -19.91 39.62 19.63
CA MET A 136 -19.10 40.59 20.37
C MET A 136 -19.07 41.95 19.66
N LEU A 137 -18.94 41.97 18.33
CA LEU A 137 -18.97 43.21 17.54
C LEU A 137 -20.35 43.89 17.61
N ASP A 138 -21.43 43.13 17.52
CA ASP A 138 -22.80 43.63 17.65
C ASP A 138 -23.04 44.25 19.04
N GLU A 139 -22.58 43.59 20.11
CA GLU A 139 -22.65 44.10 21.48
C GLU A 139 -21.87 45.41 21.65
N ILE A 140 -20.65 45.50 21.11
CA ILE A 140 -19.85 46.74 21.12
C ILE A 140 -20.56 47.85 20.33
N GLY A 141 -21.12 47.52 19.16
CA GLY A 141 -21.88 48.46 18.35
C GLY A 141 -23.10 49.02 19.07
N LEU A 142 -23.86 48.17 19.79
CA LEU A 142 -24.97 48.58 20.63
C LEU A 142 -24.52 49.49 21.79
N GLN A 143 -23.42 49.17 22.47
CA GLN A 143 -22.90 50.02 23.54
C GLN A 143 -22.46 51.40 23.04
N LEU A 144 -21.78 51.47 21.89
CA LEU A 144 -21.34 52.73 21.28
C LEU A 144 -22.52 53.62 20.86
N THR A 145 -23.55 53.02 20.25
CA THR A 145 -24.75 53.75 19.84
C THR A 145 -25.54 54.26 21.03
N MET A 146 -25.67 53.46 22.10
CA MET A 146 -26.31 53.89 23.35
C MET A 146 -25.57 55.04 24.03
N ARG A 147 -24.22 55.02 24.05
CA ARG A 147 -23.40 56.13 24.58
C ARG A 147 -23.56 57.43 23.78
N ARG A 148 -23.63 57.36 22.44
CA ARG A 148 -23.89 58.55 21.61
C ARG A 148 -25.25 59.17 21.94
N LYS A 149 -26.31 58.36 21.99
CA LYS A 149 -27.65 58.84 22.33
C LYS A 149 -27.74 59.45 23.73
N ALA A 150 -27.00 58.91 24.71
CA ALA A 150 -26.95 59.47 26.06
C ALA A 150 -26.17 60.80 26.13
N GLY A 151 -25.14 60.98 25.29
CA GLY A 151 -24.37 62.22 25.21
C GLY A 151 -25.07 63.34 24.44
N GLU A 152 -25.98 63.02 23.51
CA GLU A 152 -26.82 64.00 22.79
C GLU A 152 -28.05 64.47 23.61
N ALA A 153 -28.34 63.80 24.74
CA ALA A 153 -29.47 64.11 25.62
C ALA A 153 -29.10 65.00 26.84
N LEU A 154 -27.86 65.51 26.89
CA LEU A 154 -27.34 66.47 27.87
C LEU A 154 -27.01 67.80 27.18
#